data_AF-A0A7S2I7E9-F1
#
_entry.id   AF-A0A7S2I7E9-F1
#
_cell.length_a   1.000
_cell.length_b   1.000
_cell.length_c   1.000
_cell.angle_alpha   90.00
_cell.angle_beta   90.00
_cell.angle_gamma   90.00
#
_symmetry.space_group_name_H-M   'P 1'
#
loop_
_entity.id
_entity.type
_entity.pdbx_description
1 polymer ?
#
loop_
_entity_poly.entity_id
_entity_poly.type
_entity_poly.pdbx_seq_one_letter_code
_entity_poly.pdbx_strand_id
1 'polypeptide(L)'
;MGGFKGSQQQWTQDWRTLCTKLKVTVAQGLDLVRFEKVISEGSCGTYSDQELNAIYLKMQNEATAQAAKAERDELIKVVFEACDVDKDEALSAKEMKRVAIHIGFGGTDEEWEQEFSDMCLDNKRDPALGINFEVFEKLVTDASESGCYCSNKDLEAVLENSKAKEAEKGPKTIKPPPKRAGPNSRESITIGLFKALDVDNDGYLNLKEMQSFASLIGFKCDDDKWSKEFALFCEQGEADPAVGVNEKLFKKLVDDRSDAGCYCNDGELKDMLKELNPNAGEISSRGALISAVFKACDQDGDDKLSNSEMREFAGCTGFDGDEEAWTKEYTMLCSEAKVAPDEGIDLKAFTKLVNDTSERGIYCRDVELATMVRQLNASNFLGGGEGGGEGGGKLSLTPVSRNAIIRTIFHLCDKDGNKLLNEQEMRGFAMTAGFRGSEQEWAKEYRFVCMRVRSDAAKGVNPANFIQVINNGSAGRYSDPELKQILEKLELQKALDSGASGRSSIIRAVFHACDVDSDGYLNRQEMKNIATHVGFKGSPEEWAKEYLGMCIDHGADPQLGIDLAVLEALVEDSSESGCYCSDRDLRVILQNMGETDGDVVKAGIEGRGSARSE
;
A
#
# COMPACT_ATOMS: atom_id res chain seq x y z
N MET A 1 3.05 -21.82 -38.58
CA MET A 1 3.66 -20.71 -37.82
C MET A 1 5.08 -20.36 -38.26
N GLY A 2 5.93 -21.32 -38.68
CA GLY A 2 7.26 -21.04 -39.26
C GLY A 2 7.27 -20.51 -40.70
N GLY A 3 6.35 -19.63 -41.10
CA GLY A 3 6.41 -18.99 -42.43
C GLY A 3 5.82 -19.75 -43.62
N PHE A 4 5.11 -20.87 -43.42
CA PHE A 4 4.29 -21.49 -44.49
C PHE A 4 3.17 -20.53 -44.95
N LYS A 5 3.19 -20.13 -46.23
CA LYS A 5 2.24 -19.17 -46.82
C LYS A 5 1.07 -19.83 -47.58
N GLY A 6 0.91 -21.15 -47.50
CA GLY A 6 -0.16 -21.88 -48.20
C GLY A 6 -1.47 -21.98 -47.40
N SER A 7 -2.54 -22.44 -48.07
CA SER A 7 -3.82 -22.70 -47.41
C SER A 7 -3.77 -23.96 -46.54
N GLN A 8 -4.74 -24.14 -45.63
CA GLN A 8 -4.86 -25.35 -44.81
C GLN A 8 -4.95 -26.64 -45.65
N GLN A 9 -5.60 -26.56 -46.81
CA GLN A 9 -5.68 -27.68 -47.75
C GLN A 9 -4.32 -28.00 -48.37
N GLN A 10 -3.56 -26.97 -48.76
CA GLN A 10 -2.20 -27.13 -49.28
C GLN A 10 -1.28 -27.75 -48.22
N TRP A 11 -1.34 -27.26 -46.98
CA TRP A 11 -0.59 -27.83 -45.87
C TRP A 11 -0.92 -29.31 -45.64
N THR A 12 -2.21 -29.66 -45.65
CA THR A 12 -2.66 -31.05 -45.46
C THR A 12 -2.12 -31.98 -46.56
N GLN A 13 -2.05 -31.50 -47.80
CA GLN A 13 -1.50 -32.24 -48.92
C GLN A 13 0.03 -32.39 -48.84
N ASP A 14 0.73 -31.32 -48.47
CA ASP A 14 2.19 -31.31 -48.31
C ASP A 14 2.61 -32.21 -47.13
N TRP A 15 1.85 -32.17 -46.02
CA TRP A 15 2.02 -33.06 -44.88
C TRP A 15 1.85 -34.53 -45.24
N ARG A 16 0.81 -34.90 -46.01
CA ARG A 16 0.63 -36.28 -46.49
C ARG A 16 1.79 -36.75 -47.37
N THR A 17 2.30 -35.86 -48.23
CA THR A 17 3.44 -36.14 -49.10
C THR A 17 4.71 -36.37 -48.27
N LEU A 18 4.93 -35.54 -47.24
CA LEU A 18 6.03 -35.68 -46.30
C LEU A 18 5.96 -36.99 -45.49
N CYS A 19 4.78 -37.32 -44.94
CA CYS A 19 4.56 -38.58 -44.24
C CYS A 19 4.86 -39.80 -45.13
N THR A 20 4.43 -39.76 -46.40
CA THR A 20 4.72 -40.81 -47.40
C THR A 20 6.22 -40.96 -47.64
N LYS A 21 6.94 -39.84 -47.82
CA LYS A 21 8.41 -39.82 -48.00
C LYS A 21 9.14 -40.40 -46.79
N LEU A 22 8.66 -40.12 -45.58
CA LEU A 22 9.27 -40.55 -44.32
C LEU A 22 8.77 -41.92 -43.84
N LYS A 23 7.87 -42.56 -44.59
CA LYS A 23 7.25 -43.86 -44.28
C LYS A 23 6.57 -43.87 -42.90
N VAL A 24 5.87 -42.78 -42.57
CA VAL A 24 5.05 -42.66 -41.36
C VAL A 24 3.59 -42.45 -41.75
N THR A 25 2.66 -42.86 -40.89
CA THR A 25 1.24 -42.56 -41.11
C THR A 25 0.93 -41.13 -40.68
N VAL A 26 -0.07 -40.51 -41.31
CA VAL A 26 -0.51 -39.14 -40.98
C VAL A 26 -0.93 -39.02 -39.51
N ALA A 27 -1.56 -40.06 -38.95
CA ALA A 27 -2.01 -40.09 -37.56
C ALA A 27 -0.87 -40.27 -36.56
N GLN A 28 0.20 -40.98 -36.95
CA GLN A 28 1.34 -41.23 -36.08
C GLN A 28 2.26 -40.02 -35.95
N GLY A 29 2.30 -39.14 -36.95
CA GLY A 29 3.15 -37.95 -36.94
C GLY A 29 4.64 -38.27 -37.10
N LEU A 30 5.49 -37.31 -36.69
CA LEU A 30 6.94 -37.44 -36.72
C LEU A 30 7.47 -37.63 -35.29
N ASP A 31 8.42 -38.55 -35.13
CA ASP A 31 9.28 -38.58 -33.95
C ASP A 31 10.38 -37.51 -34.05
N LEU A 32 11.09 -37.28 -32.95
CA LEU A 32 12.13 -36.26 -32.84
C LEU A 32 13.22 -36.41 -33.92
N VAL A 33 13.69 -37.63 -34.17
CA VAL A 33 14.76 -37.91 -35.13
C VAL A 33 14.32 -37.56 -36.56
N ARG A 34 13.09 -37.93 -36.92
CA ARG A 34 12.52 -37.60 -38.23
C ARG A 34 12.21 -36.11 -38.35
N PHE A 35 11.79 -35.46 -37.27
CA PHE A 35 11.56 -34.02 -37.22
C PHE A 35 12.85 -33.22 -37.44
N GLU A 36 13.92 -33.54 -36.70
CA GLU A 36 15.25 -32.94 -36.88
C GLU A 36 15.75 -33.11 -38.32
N LYS A 37 15.54 -34.29 -38.90
CA LYS A 37 15.89 -34.55 -40.30
C LYS A 37 15.13 -33.66 -41.27
N VAL A 38 13.83 -33.46 -41.05
CA VAL A 38 12.99 -32.60 -41.91
C VAL A 38 13.41 -31.14 -41.85
N ILE A 39 13.79 -30.66 -40.66
CA ILE A 39 14.25 -29.28 -40.44
C ILE A 39 15.65 -29.08 -41.04
N SER A 40 16.59 -29.99 -40.76
CA SER A 40 17.99 -29.89 -41.24
C SER A 40 18.14 -30.07 -42.75
N GLU A 41 17.30 -30.88 -43.39
CA GLU A 41 17.30 -31.06 -44.85
C GLU A 41 16.55 -29.93 -45.59
N GLY A 42 15.98 -28.95 -44.87
CA GLY A 42 15.20 -27.87 -45.48
C GLY A 42 13.90 -28.34 -46.14
N SER A 43 13.43 -29.56 -45.84
CA SER A 43 12.24 -30.16 -46.47
C SER A 43 10.94 -29.38 -46.15
N CYS A 44 10.96 -28.52 -45.13
CA CYS A 44 9.87 -27.63 -44.77
C CYS A 44 10.33 -26.15 -44.65
N GLY A 45 11.34 -25.76 -45.43
CA GLY A 45 12.02 -24.47 -45.36
C GLY A 45 13.35 -24.57 -44.61
N THR A 46 14.25 -23.63 -44.88
CA THR A 46 15.52 -23.47 -44.16
C THR A 46 15.36 -22.43 -43.07
N TYR A 47 15.84 -22.72 -41.87
CA TYR A 47 15.74 -21.82 -40.72
C TYR A 47 17.14 -21.60 -40.16
N SER A 48 17.50 -20.35 -39.91
CA SER A 48 18.66 -19.99 -39.09
C SER A 48 18.40 -20.32 -37.61
N ASP A 49 19.47 -20.42 -36.82
CA ASP A 49 19.36 -20.61 -35.36
C ASP A 49 18.54 -19.49 -34.70
N GLN A 50 18.66 -18.26 -35.20
CA GLN A 50 17.86 -17.12 -34.73
C GLN A 50 16.37 -17.29 -35.03
N GLU A 51 16.02 -17.77 -36.22
CA GLU A 51 14.63 -18.03 -36.61
C GLU A 51 14.02 -19.21 -35.84
N LEU A 52 14.78 -20.29 -35.62
CA LEU A 52 14.35 -21.41 -34.79
C LEU A 52 14.13 -20.98 -33.34
N ASN A 53 15.03 -20.16 -32.78
CA ASN A 53 14.87 -19.63 -31.43
C ASN A 53 13.65 -18.71 -31.31
N ALA A 54 13.39 -17.86 -32.31
CA ALA A 54 12.19 -17.01 -32.33
C ALA A 54 10.90 -17.83 -32.42
N ILE A 55 10.88 -18.92 -33.21
CA ILE A 55 9.75 -19.85 -33.29
C ILE A 55 9.56 -20.58 -31.95
N TYR A 56 10.65 -21.03 -31.32
CA TYR A 56 10.61 -21.67 -30.00
C TYR A 56 10.02 -20.75 -28.93
N LEU A 57 10.52 -19.51 -28.82
CA LEU A 57 10.00 -18.52 -27.87
C LEU A 57 8.52 -18.21 -28.11
N LYS A 58 8.12 -18.11 -29.38
CA LYS A 58 6.71 -17.90 -29.72
C LYS A 58 5.82 -19.07 -29.31
N MET A 59 6.26 -20.31 -29.56
CA MET A 59 5.53 -21.51 -29.15
C MET A 59 5.47 -21.66 -27.63
N GLN A 60 6.54 -21.29 -26.93
CA GLN A 60 6.58 -21.29 -25.47
C GLN A 60 5.61 -20.25 -24.90
N ASN A 61 5.61 -19.02 -25.44
CA ASN A 61 4.68 -17.98 -25.00
C ASN A 61 3.21 -18.34 -25.27
N GLU A 62 2.91 -18.93 -26.43
CA GLU A 62 1.56 -19.41 -26.76
C GLU A 62 1.13 -20.58 -25.84
N ALA A 63 2.03 -21.52 -25.55
CA ALA A 63 1.77 -22.62 -24.61
C ALA A 63 1.53 -22.11 -23.18
N THR A 64 2.34 -21.16 -22.71
CA THR A 64 2.19 -20.53 -21.38
C THR A 64 0.88 -19.74 -21.30
N ALA A 65 0.53 -18.97 -22.35
CA ALA A 65 -0.73 -18.25 -22.39
C ALA A 65 -1.95 -19.20 -22.39
N GLN A 66 -1.85 -20.34 -23.09
CA GLN A 66 -2.92 -21.34 -23.12
C GLN A 66 -3.05 -22.08 -21.79
N ALA A 67 -1.95 -22.38 -21.11
CA ALA A 67 -1.95 -22.94 -19.76
C ALA A 67 -2.56 -21.96 -18.74
N ALA A 68 -2.15 -20.70 -18.77
CA ALA A 68 -2.68 -19.66 -17.89
C ALA A 68 -4.19 -19.41 -18.11
N LYS A 69 -4.64 -19.49 -19.37
CA LYS A 69 -6.08 -19.43 -19.67
C LYS A 69 -6.83 -20.63 -19.11
N ALA A 70 -6.33 -21.85 -19.30
CA ALA A 70 -6.98 -23.05 -18.79
C ALA A 70 -7.06 -23.05 -17.25
N GLU A 71 -6.02 -22.56 -16.56
CA GLU A 71 -6.01 -22.38 -15.11
C GLU A 71 -7.06 -21.37 -14.65
N ARG A 72 -7.20 -20.25 -15.37
CA ARG A 72 -8.22 -19.24 -15.06
C ARG A 72 -9.64 -19.75 -15.30
N ASP A 73 -9.88 -20.45 -16.42
CA ASP A 73 -11.20 -21.00 -16.75
C ASP A 73 -11.64 -22.02 -15.67
N GLU A 74 -10.71 -22.86 -15.18
CA GLU A 74 -10.97 -23.78 -14.08
C GLU A 74 -11.24 -23.04 -12.76
N LEU A 75 -10.48 -21.99 -12.45
CA LEU A 75 -10.68 -21.18 -11.24
C LEU A 75 -12.07 -20.52 -11.22
N ILE A 76 -12.51 -19.93 -12.34
CA ILE A 76 -13.84 -19.32 -12.48
C ILE A 76 -14.93 -20.36 -12.20
N LYS A 77 -14.77 -21.57 -12.74
CA LYS A 77 -15.69 -22.68 -12.53
C LYS A 77 -15.77 -23.11 -11.06
N VAL A 78 -14.63 -23.27 -10.40
CA VAL A 78 -14.60 -23.63 -8.97
C VAL A 78 -15.25 -22.56 -8.10
N VAL A 79 -15.08 -21.27 -8.43
CA VAL A 79 -15.77 -20.17 -7.72
C VAL A 79 -17.27 -20.21 -7.92
N PHE A 80 -17.74 -20.44 -9.15
CA PHE A 80 -19.16 -20.57 -9.45
C PHE A 80 -19.78 -21.70 -8.62
N GLU A 81 -19.19 -22.89 -8.66
CA GLU A 81 -19.65 -24.07 -7.90
C GLU A 81 -19.61 -23.87 -6.38
N ALA A 82 -18.66 -23.08 -5.86
CA ALA A 82 -18.59 -22.74 -4.44
C ALA A 82 -19.65 -21.71 -4.01
N CYS A 83 -20.08 -20.84 -4.93
CA CYS A 83 -21.11 -19.85 -4.69
C CYS A 83 -22.53 -20.44 -4.81
N ASP A 84 -22.73 -21.39 -5.73
CA ASP A 84 -23.97 -22.15 -5.93
C ASP A 84 -24.20 -23.15 -4.77
N VAL A 85 -24.86 -22.67 -3.71
CA VAL A 85 -25.01 -23.44 -2.47
C VAL A 85 -26.11 -24.46 -2.57
N ASP A 86 -27.20 -24.13 -3.26
CA ASP A 86 -28.33 -25.03 -3.44
C ASP A 86 -28.19 -25.95 -4.66
N LYS A 87 -27.14 -25.75 -5.47
CA LYS A 87 -26.74 -26.59 -6.62
C LYS A 87 -27.80 -26.61 -7.70
N ASP A 88 -28.43 -25.48 -7.95
CA ASP A 88 -29.44 -25.32 -9.00
C ASP A 88 -28.85 -24.88 -10.35
N GLU A 89 -27.51 -24.77 -10.44
CA GLU A 89 -26.74 -24.32 -11.60
C GLU A 89 -26.96 -22.83 -11.95
N ALA A 90 -27.49 -22.03 -11.02
CA ALA A 90 -27.68 -20.60 -11.16
C ALA A 90 -27.47 -19.82 -9.85
N LEU A 91 -26.63 -18.79 -9.88
CA LEU A 91 -26.42 -17.95 -8.70
C LEU A 91 -27.61 -17.02 -8.48
N SER A 92 -28.31 -17.22 -7.37
CA SER A 92 -29.29 -16.27 -6.85
C SER A 92 -28.65 -14.97 -6.40
N ALA A 93 -29.45 -13.93 -6.14
CA ALA A 93 -28.96 -12.66 -5.60
C ALA A 93 -28.09 -12.88 -4.34
N LYS A 94 -28.50 -13.79 -3.44
CA LYS A 94 -27.77 -14.07 -2.20
C LYS A 94 -26.42 -14.77 -2.43
N GLU A 95 -26.33 -15.59 -3.46
CA GLU A 95 -25.11 -16.34 -3.79
C GLU A 95 -24.13 -15.45 -4.55
N MET A 96 -24.64 -14.70 -5.53
CA MET A 96 -23.85 -13.72 -6.29
C MET A 96 -23.33 -12.57 -5.42
N LYS A 97 -24.05 -12.20 -4.33
CA LYS A 97 -23.59 -11.18 -3.38
C LYS A 97 -22.21 -11.49 -2.78
N ARG A 98 -21.86 -12.78 -2.67
CA ARG A 98 -20.56 -13.22 -2.12
C ARG A 98 -19.41 -12.75 -2.97
N VAL A 99 -19.58 -12.78 -4.28
CA VAL A 99 -18.62 -12.28 -5.26
C VAL A 99 -18.63 -10.75 -5.26
N ALA A 100 -19.82 -10.15 -5.25
CA ALA A 100 -20.02 -8.70 -5.24
C ALA A 100 -19.29 -7.99 -4.08
N ILE A 101 -19.43 -8.51 -2.86
CA ILE A 101 -18.75 -7.96 -1.68
C ILE A 101 -17.22 -7.99 -1.85
N HIS A 102 -16.69 -9.01 -2.53
CA HIS A 102 -15.24 -9.15 -2.76
C HIS A 102 -14.70 -8.19 -3.81
N ILE A 103 -15.48 -7.90 -4.85
CA ILE A 103 -15.11 -6.90 -5.86
C ILE A 103 -15.39 -5.46 -5.41
N GLY A 104 -15.76 -5.26 -4.14
CA GLY A 104 -15.89 -3.94 -3.53
C GLY A 104 -17.31 -3.39 -3.43
N PHE A 105 -18.34 -4.23 -3.62
CA PHE A 105 -19.72 -3.81 -3.37
C PHE A 105 -19.94 -3.59 -1.85
N GLY A 106 -20.12 -2.33 -1.46
CA GLY A 106 -20.34 -1.91 -0.08
C GLY A 106 -21.79 -1.51 0.26
N GLY A 107 -22.73 -1.73 -0.67
CA GLY A 107 -24.13 -1.32 -0.53
C GLY A 107 -24.99 -2.23 0.35
N THR A 108 -26.22 -1.80 0.64
CA THR A 108 -27.21 -2.53 1.43
C THR A 108 -27.71 -3.80 0.73
N ASP A 109 -28.53 -4.60 1.42
CA ASP A 109 -29.22 -5.74 0.80
C ASP A 109 -30.20 -5.26 -0.27
N GLU A 110 -30.84 -4.11 -0.05
CA GLU A 110 -31.77 -3.49 -1.00
C GLU A 110 -31.07 -2.91 -2.23
N GLU A 111 -29.93 -2.22 -2.05
CA GLU A 111 -29.10 -1.75 -3.16
C GLU A 111 -28.57 -2.93 -3.96
N TRP A 112 -28.15 -4.00 -3.28
CA TRP A 112 -27.70 -5.21 -3.96
C TRP A 112 -28.80 -5.88 -4.78
N GLU A 113 -30.02 -5.96 -4.24
CA GLU A 113 -31.14 -6.57 -4.97
C GLU A 113 -31.45 -5.80 -6.26
N GLN A 114 -31.34 -4.47 -6.21
CA GLN A 114 -31.50 -3.61 -7.39
C GLN A 114 -30.36 -3.83 -8.40
N GLU A 115 -29.10 -3.79 -7.95
CA GLU A 115 -27.91 -4.01 -8.81
C GLU A 115 -27.90 -5.42 -9.43
N PHE A 116 -28.30 -6.44 -8.67
CA PHE A 116 -28.44 -7.81 -9.16
C PHE A 116 -29.54 -7.92 -10.21
N SER A 117 -30.68 -7.25 -9.98
CA SER A 117 -31.76 -7.17 -10.96
C SER A 117 -31.29 -6.50 -12.26
N ASP A 118 -30.59 -5.38 -12.17
CA ASP A 118 -30.09 -4.65 -13.32
C ASP A 118 -29.02 -5.46 -14.08
N MET A 119 -28.11 -6.13 -13.37
CA MET A 119 -27.13 -7.06 -13.92
C MET A 119 -27.78 -8.24 -14.69
N CYS A 120 -28.87 -8.79 -14.15
CA CYS A 120 -29.64 -9.84 -14.82
C CYS A 120 -30.28 -9.29 -16.10
N LEU A 121 -30.93 -8.12 -16.04
CA LEU A 121 -31.60 -7.49 -17.18
C LEU A 121 -30.62 -7.13 -18.31
N ASP A 122 -29.46 -6.58 -17.98
CA ASP A 122 -28.39 -6.23 -18.94
C ASP A 122 -27.83 -7.46 -19.67
N ASN A 123 -27.86 -8.62 -19.01
CA ASN A 123 -27.50 -9.91 -19.60
C ASN A 123 -28.70 -10.69 -20.15
N LYS A 124 -29.88 -10.05 -20.25
CA LYS A 124 -31.13 -10.64 -20.78
C LYS A 124 -31.58 -11.89 -20.01
N ARG A 125 -31.42 -11.86 -18.70
CA ARG A 125 -31.80 -12.90 -17.74
C ARG A 125 -32.94 -12.41 -16.86
N ASP A 126 -33.76 -13.35 -16.41
CA ASP A 126 -34.75 -13.10 -15.38
C ASP A 126 -34.06 -13.14 -14.00
N PRO A 127 -34.14 -12.08 -13.18
CA PRO A 127 -33.58 -12.06 -11.82
C PRO A 127 -34.05 -13.25 -10.96
N ALA A 128 -35.27 -13.75 -11.19
CA ALA A 128 -35.81 -14.90 -10.46
C ALA A 128 -35.14 -16.23 -10.83
N LEU A 129 -34.48 -16.32 -11.98
CA LEU A 129 -33.76 -17.51 -12.45
C LEU A 129 -32.25 -17.45 -12.19
N GLY A 130 -31.74 -16.32 -11.71
CA GLY A 130 -30.34 -16.14 -11.38
C GLY A 130 -29.36 -16.16 -12.56
N ILE A 131 -28.07 -16.10 -12.21
CA ILE A 131 -26.93 -16.01 -13.13
C ILE A 131 -26.32 -17.40 -13.32
N ASN A 132 -26.37 -17.97 -14.52
CA ASN A 132 -25.70 -19.24 -14.81
C ASN A 132 -24.21 -19.05 -15.09
N PHE A 133 -23.50 -20.18 -15.23
CA PHE A 133 -22.05 -20.19 -15.47
C PHE A 133 -21.62 -19.34 -16.67
N GLU A 134 -22.32 -19.41 -17.81
CA GLU A 134 -21.96 -18.64 -19.02
C GLU A 134 -22.00 -17.13 -18.79
N VAL A 135 -23.04 -16.63 -18.11
CA VAL A 135 -23.17 -15.21 -17.78
C VAL A 135 -22.19 -14.82 -16.68
N PHE A 136 -21.97 -15.69 -15.69
CA PHE A 136 -20.98 -15.48 -14.64
C PHE A 136 -19.56 -15.35 -15.21
N GLU A 137 -19.14 -16.28 -16.07
CA GLU A 137 -17.84 -16.25 -16.76
C GLU A 137 -17.66 -14.94 -17.54
N LYS A 138 -18.70 -14.54 -18.28
CA LYS A 138 -18.68 -13.26 -19.01
C LYS A 138 -18.51 -12.08 -18.05
N LEU A 139 -19.25 -12.03 -16.96
CA LEU A 139 -19.19 -10.92 -15.99
C LEU A 139 -17.81 -10.79 -15.34
N VAL A 140 -17.22 -11.90 -14.89
CA VAL A 140 -15.93 -11.89 -14.17
C VAL A 140 -14.71 -11.75 -15.08
N THR A 141 -14.90 -11.86 -16.40
CA THR A 141 -13.86 -11.63 -17.41
C THR A 141 -13.99 -10.28 -18.12
N ASP A 142 -15.14 -9.62 -18.02
CA ASP A 142 -15.41 -8.34 -18.67
C ASP A 142 -14.76 -7.18 -17.91
N ALA A 143 -13.69 -6.63 -18.46
CA ALA A 143 -12.95 -5.48 -17.93
C ALA A 143 -13.55 -4.11 -18.34
N SER A 144 -14.73 -4.09 -18.95
CA SER A 144 -15.45 -2.85 -19.24
C SER A 144 -16.09 -2.23 -17.99
N GLU A 145 -16.52 -0.98 -18.10
CA GLU A 145 -17.23 -0.25 -17.03
C GLU A 145 -18.57 -0.89 -16.66
N SER A 146 -19.14 -1.74 -17.52
CA SER A 146 -20.36 -2.54 -17.27
C SER A 146 -20.07 -3.96 -16.79
N GLY A 147 -18.80 -4.36 -16.74
CA GLY A 147 -18.36 -5.69 -16.33
C GLY A 147 -18.00 -5.78 -14.85
N CYS A 148 -17.90 -6.99 -14.32
CA CYS A 148 -17.52 -7.28 -12.94
C CYS A 148 -16.16 -7.98 -12.90
N TYR A 149 -15.18 -7.45 -13.63
CA TYR A 149 -13.85 -8.07 -13.77
C TYR A 149 -13.25 -8.48 -12.42
N CYS A 150 -12.93 -9.77 -12.30
CA CYS A 150 -12.24 -10.35 -11.16
C CYS A 150 -10.84 -10.82 -11.58
N SER A 151 -9.81 -10.37 -10.87
CA SER A 151 -8.48 -10.98 -10.99
C SER A 151 -8.47 -12.40 -10.40
N ASN A 152 -7.46 -13.21 -10.72
CA ASN A 152 -7.33 -14.55 -10.10
C ASN A 152 -7.26 -14.46 -8.57
N LYS A 153 -6.62 -13.41 -8.03
CA LYS A 153 -6.55 -13.17 -6.59
C LYS A 153 -7.92 -12.90 -5.97
N ASP A 154 -8.78 -12.17 -6.68
CA ASP A 154 -10.14 -11.87 -6.20
C ASP A 154 -10.99 -13.15 -6.16
N LEU A 155 -10.87 -13.99 -7.21
CA LEU A 155 -11.53 -15.29 -7.30
C LEU A 155 -11.05 -16.26 -6.21
N GLU A 156 -9.74 -16.31 -5.93
CA GLU A 156 -9.15 -17.11 -4.84
C GLU A 156 -9.67 -16.68 -3.46
N ALA A 157 -9.75 -15.37 -3.21
CA ALA A 157 -10.23 -14.84 -1.94
C ALA A 157 -11.72 -15.16 -1.69
N VAL A 158 -12.55 -15.25 -2.75
CA VAL A 158 -13.94 -15.73 -2.65
C VAL A 158 -13.99 -17.20 -2.17
N LEU A 159 -13.05 -18.05 -2.61
CA LEU A 159 -12.98 -19.46 -2.19
C LEU A 159 -12.56 -19.61 -0.74
N GLU A 160 -11.59 -18.82 -0.28
CA GLU A 160 -11.12 -18.86 1.12
C GLU A 160 -12.24 -18.50 2.10
N ASN A 161 -13.02 -17.48 1.77
CA ASN A 161 -14.17 -17.07 2.59
C ASN A 161 -15.33 -18.06 2.56
N SER A 162 -15.49 -18.80 1.46
CA SER A 162 -16.49 -19.86 1.36
C SER A 162 -16.13 -21.05 2.26
N LYS A 163 -14.85 -21.45 2.29
CA LYS A 163 -14.34 -22.53 3.17
C LYS A 163 -14.38 -22.16 4.66
N ALA A 164 -14.10 -20.91 5.01
CA ALA A 164 -14.16 -20.43 6.40
C ALA A 164 -15.57 -20.51 7.00
N LYS A 165 -16.62 -20.38 6.17
CA LYS A 165 -18.03 -20.45 6.60
C LYS A 165 -18.59 -21.88 6.67
N GLU A 166 -17.98 -22.86 6.01
CA GLU A 166 -18.37 -24.27 6.11
C GLU A 166 -17.89 -24.93 7.42
N ALA A 167 -16.76 -24.49 7.96
CA ALA A 167 -16.22 -24.99 9.23
C ALA A 167 -17.08 -24.61 10.47
N GLU A 168 -18.01 -23.67 10.35
CA GLU A 168 -18.88 -23.23 11.46
C GLU A 168 -20.27 -23.91 11.52
N LYS A 169 -20.61 -24.83 10.61
CA LYS A 169 -21.93 -25.51 10.62
C LYS A 169 -21.89 -26.93 11.21
N GLY A 170 -21.73 -26.99 12.53
CA GLY A 170 -22.13 -28.16 13.35
C GLY A 170 -23.57 -28.05 13.89
N PRO A 171 -24.25 -29.15 14.30
CA PRO A 171 -25.69 -29.17 14.54
C PRO A 171 -26.11 -28.36 15.78
N LYS A 172 -27.15 -27.54 15.59
CA LYS A 172 -27.79 -26.67 16.59
C LYS A 172 -28.33 -27.47 17.79
N THR A 173 -27.97 -27.07 19.02
CA THR A 173 -28.91 -26.67 20.09
C THR A 173 -28.14 -26.30 21.37
N ILE A 174 -28.33 -25.07 21.85
CA ILE A 174 -28.39 -24.54 23.24
C ILE A 174 -27.95 -23.07 23.18
N LYS A 175 -28.80 -22.18 23.68
CA LYS A 175 -28.64 -20.71 23.64
C LYS A 175 -27.30 -20.26 24.25
N PRO A 176 -26.51 -19.40 23.57
CA PRO A 176 -25.49 -18.59 24.22
C PRO A 176 -26.03 -17.18 24.59
N PRO A 177 -25.33 -16.45 25.49
CA PRO A 177 -25.73 -15.14 26.03
C PRO A 177 -25.63 -14.02 24.97
N PRO A 178 -26.13 -12.79 25.26
CA PRO A 178 -26.27 -11.75 24.25
C PRO A 178 -24.91 -11.35 23.66
N LYS A 179 -24.74 -11.56 22.34
CA LYS A 179 -23.60 -11.03 21.58
C LYS A 179 -23.73 -9.50 21.54
N ARG A 180 -22.69 -8.80 21.98
CA ARG A 180 -22.57 -7.33 21.89
C ARG A 180 -22.87 -6.87 20.45
N ALA A 181 -23.73 -5.88 20.34
CA ALA A 181 -24.14 -5.29 19.07
C ALA A 181 -22.92 -4.72 18.34
N GLY A 182 -22.80 -5.01 17.03
CA GLY A 182 -21.74 -4.47 16.20
C GLY A 182 -21.85 -2.95 16.03
N PRO A 183 -20.75 -2.27 15.67
CA PRO A 183 -20.63 -0.80 15.62
C PRO A 183 -21.60 -0.10 14.64
N ASN A 184 -22.24 -0.83 13.73
CA ASN A 184 -23.26 -0.33 12.80
C ASN A 184 -24.69 -0.73 13.17
N SER A 185 -24.92 -1.18 14.40
CA SER A 185 -26.28 -1.47 14.87
C SER A 185 -27.08 -0.17 15.03
N ARG A 186 -28.38 -0.23 14.77
CA ARG A 186 -29.32 0.86 15.07
C ARG A 186 -29.15 1.41 16.50
N GLU A 187 -28.85 0.52 17.45
CA GLU A 187 -28.55 0.89 18.83
C GLU A 187 -27.31 1.78 18.94
N SER A 188 -26.21 1.43 18.27
CA SER A 188 -24.99 2.24 18.22
C SER A 188 -25.22 3.61 17.56
N ILE A 189 -26.02 3.67 16.49
CA ILE A 189 -26.34 4.92 15.78
C ILE A 189 -27.22 5.83 16.65
N THR A 190 -28.23 5.26 17.31
CA THR A 190 -29.13 6.00 18.20
C THR A 190 -28.39 6.57 19.40
N ILE A 191 -27.49 5.78 20.00
CA ILE A 191 -26.61 6.24 21.09
C ILE A 191 -25.67 7.34 20.60
N GLY A 192 -25.09 7.20 19.40
CA GLY A 192 -24.23 8.20 18.80
C GLY A 192 -24.95 9.54 18.56
N LEU A 193 -26.19 9.48 18.07
CA LEU A 193 -27.03 10.66 17.83
C LEU A 193 -27.43 11.34 19.14
N PHE A 194 -27.83 10.57 20.15
CA PHE A 194 -28.11 11.08 21.48
C PHE A 194 -26.92 11.85 22.06
N LYS A 195 -25.72 11.25 22.01
CA LYS A 195 -24.48 11.92 22.49
C LYS A 195 -24.09 13.15 21.69
N ALA A 196 -24.41 13.20 20.40
CA ALA A 196 -24.15 14.37 19.58
C ALA A 196 -25.10 15.53 19.89
N LEU A 197 -26.32 15.21 20.35
CA LEU A 197 -27.33 16.18 20.78
C LEU A 197 -27.14 16.64 22.22
N ASP A 198 -26.59 15.80 23.10
CA ASP A 198 -26.28 16.08 24.51
C ASP A 198 -25.01 16.96 24.60
N VAL A 199 -25.19 18.27 24.44
CA VAL A 199 -24.08 19.22 24.29
C VAL A 199 -23.38 19.45 25.62
N ASP A 200 -24.13 19.48 26.72
CA ASP A 200 -23.59 19.66 28.06
C ASP A 200 -23.13 18.35 28.74
N ASN A 201 -23.40 17.20 28.12
CA ASN A 201 -23.02 15.86 28.56
C ASN A 201 -23.60 15.49 29.93
N ASP A 202 -24.80 15.99 30.24
CA ASP A 202 -25.49 15.69 31.49
C ASP A 202 -26.29 14.38 31.45
N GLY A 203 -26.39 13.75 30.27
CA GLY A 203 -27.11 12.50 30.02
C GLY A 203 -28.60 12.67 29.71
N TYR A 204 -29.06 13.91 29.51
CA TYR A 204 -30.43 14.28 29.15
C TYR A 204 -30.41 15.29 28.00
N LEU A 205 -31.44 15.26 27.16
CA LEU A 205 -31.63 16.27 26.11
C LEU A 205 -32.62 17.32 26.60
N ASN A 206 -32.10 18.50 26.93
CA ASN A 206 -32.89 19.64 27.36
C ASN A 206 -33.68 20.26 26.19
N LEU A 207 -34.51 21.27 26.47
CA LEU A 207 -35.40 21.89 25.47
C LEU A 207 -34.66 22.37 24.21
N LYS A 208 -33.43 22.90 24.34
CA LYS A 208 -32.64 23.43 23.23
C LYS A 208 -31.98 22.32 22.42
N GLU A 209 -31.53 21.27 23.09
CA GLU A 209 -30.91 20.11 22.45
C GLU A 209 -31.95 19.32 21.65
N MET A 210 -33.15 19.11 22.23
CA MET A 210 -34.27 18.51 21.49
C MET A 210 -34.82 19.40 20.39
N GLN A 211 -34.70 20.73 20.50
CA GLN A 211 -35.02 21.64 19.38
C GLN A 211 -34.11 21.41 18.18
N SER A 212 -32.86 21.06 18.43
CA SER A 212 -31.88 20.75 17.39
C SER A 212 -32.28 19.47 16.67
N PHE A 213 -32.68 18.42 17.41
CA PHE A 213 -33.26 17.21 16.83
C PHE A 213 -34.54 17.48 16.02
N ALA A 214 -35.47 18.25 16.57
CA ALA A 214 -36.72 18.60 15.90
C ALA A 214 -36.48 19.32 14.56
N SER A 215 -35.47 20.19 14.52
CA SER A 215 -35.07 20.88 13.29
C SER A 215 -34.52 19.91 12.24
N LEU A 216 -33.77 18.88 12.65
CA LEU A 216 -33.18 17.87 11.76
C LEU A 216 -34.23 16.93 11.14
N ILE A 217 -35.29 16.58 11.86
CA ILE A 217 -36.44 15.83 11.31
C ILE A 217 -37.39 16.73 10.49
N GLY A 218 -37.03 18.00 10.28
CA GLY A 218 -37.79 18.95 9.44
C GLY A 218 -38.92 19.67 10.16
N PHE A 219 -39.04 19.57 11.49
CA PHE A 219 -40.04 20.29 12.27
C PHE A 219 -39.63 21.75 12.48
N LYS A 220 -40.14 22.65 11.65
CA LYS A 220 -39.86 24.10 11.72
C LYS A 220 -41.01 24.85 12.41
N CYS A 221 -40.80 25.29 13.64
CA CYS A 221 -41.72 26.17 14.35
C CYS A 221 -40.96 27.26 15.12
N ASP A 222 -41.70 28.26 15.62
CA ASP A 222 -41.15 29.28 16.52
C ASP A 222 -40.91 28.72 17.93
N ASP A 223 -40.01 29.35 18.69
CA ASP A 223 -39.60 28.90 20.03
C ASP A 223 -40.79 28.73 20.99
N ASP A 224 -41.81 29.60 20.87
CA ASP A 224 -43.03 29.57 21.70
C ASP A 224 -43.91 28.34 21.41
N LYS A 225 -43.98 27.90 20.15
CA LYS A 225 -44.67 26.65 19.77
C LYS A 225 -43.83 25.45 20.15
N TRP A 226 -42.52 25.48 19.89
CA TRP A 226 -41.63 24.39 20.25
C TRP A 226 -41.69 24.07 21.75
N SER A 227 -41.64 25.10 22.60
CA SER A 227 -41.71 24.92 24.06
C SER A 227 -42.99 24.21 24.52
N LYS A 228 -44.13 24.44 23.84
CA LYS A 228 -45.40 23.76 24.16
C LYS A 228 -45.41 22.31 23.69
N GLU A 229 -44.91 22.05 22.48
CA GLU A 229 -44.78 20.69 21.95
C GLU A 229 -43.80 19.85 22.78
N PHE A 230 -42.68 20.43 23.19
CA PHE A 230 -41.71 19.78 24.07
C PHE A 230 -42.31 19.44 25.45
N ALA A 231 -43.09 20.35 26.04
CA ALA A 231 -43.77 20.09 27.31
C ALA A 231 -44.79 18.94 27.21
N LEU A 232 -45.58 18.91 26.12
CA LEU A 232 -46.53 17.82 25.85
C LEU A 232 -45.80 16.48 25.60
N PHE A 233 -44.68 16.51 24.89
CA PHE A 233 -43.84 15.33 24.66
C PHE A 233 -43.26 14.77 25.97
N CYS A 234 -42.70 15.64 26.83
CA CYS A 234 -42.19 15.25 28.13
C CYS A 234 -43.30 14.66 29.03
N GLU A 235 -44.50 15.26 29.03
CA GLU A 235 -45.65 14.74 29.79
C GLU A 235 -46.07 13.34 29.30
N GLN A 236 -46.10 13.10 27.98
CA GLN A 236 -46.42 11.79 27.41
C GLN A 236 -45.30 10.75 27.64
N GLY A 237 -44.06 11.20 27.72
CA GLY A 237 -42.87 10.36 27.92
C GLY A 237 -42.51 10.08 29.37
N GLU A 238 -43.29 10.56 30.34
CA GLU A 238 -42.96 10.54 31.78
C GLU A 238 -41.61 11.22 32.10
N ALA A 239 -41.25 12.27 31.36
CA ALA A 239 -40.05 13.08 31.60
C ALA A 239 -40.41 14.44 32.22
N ASP A 240 -39.51 14.97 33.05
CA ASP A 240 -39.63 16.34 33.57
C ASP A 240 -39.10 17.33 32.52
N PRO A 241 -39.94 18.26 32.00
CA PRO A 241 -39.50 19.27 31.03
C PRO A 241 -38.33 20.15 31.52
N ALA A 242 -38.13 20.26 32.85
CA ALA A 242 -37.02 21.02 33.42
C ALA A 242 -35.68 20.24 33.42
N VAL A 243 -35.73 18.92 33.24
CA VAL A 243 -34.55 18.04 33.21
C VAL A 243 -34.26 17.60 31.77
N GLY A 244 -35.27 17.20 31.01
CA GLY A 244 -35.11 16.76 29.63
C GLY A 244 -35.26 15.25 29.41
N VAL A 245 -34.88 14.80 28.21
CA VAL A 245 -35.20 13.47 27.69
C VAL A 245 -33.96 12.57 27.78
N ASN A 246 -34.05 11.44 28.46
CA ASN A 246 -32.92 10.50 28.54
C ASN A 246 -32.81 9.58 27.30
N GLU A 247 -31.67 8.89 27.16
CA GLU A 247 -31.36 8.00 26.03
C GLU A 247 -32.47 6.96 25.77
N LYS A 248 -33.04 6.39 26.84
CA LYS A 248 -34.07 5.36 26.73
C LYS A 248 -35.37 5.91 26.15
N LEU A 249 -35.76 7.12 26.54
CA LEU A 249 -36.95 7.79 26.03
C LEU A 249 -36.72 8.30 24.60
N PHE A 250 -35.54 8.84 24.31
CA PHE A 250 -35.14 9.22 22.95
C PHE A 250 -35.15 8.02 21.99
N LYS A 251 -34.64 6.86 22.41
CA LYS A 251 -34.69 5.62 21.62
C LYS A 251 -36.11 5.19 21.28
N LYS A 252 -37.02 5.26 22.26
CA LYS A 252 -38.44 4.97 22.01
C LYS A 252 -39.05 5.92 20.99
N LEU A 253 -38.71 7.21 21.05
CA LEU A 253 -39.21 8.23 20.13
C LEU A 253 -38.82 7.93 18.68
N VAL A 254 -37.54 7.67 18.42
CA VAL A 254 -37.04 7.40 17.06
C VAL A 254 -37.47 6.04 16.50
N ASP A 255 -37.93 5.14 17.37
CA ASP A 255 -38.48 3.82 17.02
C ASP A 255 -40.03 3.82 16.88
N ASP A 256 -40.72 4.90 17.27
CA ASP A 256 -42.19 4.95 17.31
C ASP A 256 -42.80 5.19 15.92
N ARG A 257 -43.42 4.15 15.37
CA ARG A 257 -44.09 4.12 14.06
C ARG A 257 -45.55 4.58 14.07
N SER A 258 -46.06 5.08 15.19
CA SER A 258 -47.43 5.59 15.26
C SER A 258 -47.55 6.98 14.63
N ASP A 259 -48.79 7.41 14.33
CA ASP A 259 -49.08 8.76 13.82
C ASP A 259 -48.72 9.88 14.81
N ALA A 260 -48.43 9.54 16.07
CA ALA A 260 -47.94 10.44 17.11
C ALA A 260 -46.42 10.32 17.37
N GLY A 261 -45.76 9.34 16.72
CA GLY A 261 -44.34 9.05 16.88
C GLY A 261 -43.45 9.85 15.93
N CYS A 262 -42.13 9.74 16.12
CA CYS A 262 -41.11 10.34 15.26
C CYS A 262 -40.19 9.26 14.69
N TYR A 263 -40.77 8.25 14.02
CA TYR A 263 -40.00 7.16 13.43
C TYR A 263 -38.93 7.69 12.48
N CYS A 264 -37.68 7.37 12.78
CA CYS A 264 -36.54 7.63 11.92
C CYS A 264 -35.94 6.29 11.47
N ASN A 265 -35.75 6.10 10.17
CA ASN A 265 -35.05 4.94 9.64
C ASN A 265 -33.52 5.04 9.87
N ASP A 266 -32.78 3.95 9.69
CA ASP A 266 -31.33 3.91 9.96
C ASP A 266 -30.53 4.88 9.07
N GLY A 267 -31.00 5.17 7.86
CA GLY A 267 -30.41 6.16 6.96
C GLY A 267 -30.62 7.57 7.48
N GLU A 268 -31.85 7.92 7.86
CA GLU A 268 -32.20 9.22 8.44
C GLU A 268 -31.40 9.49 9.72
N LEU A 269 -31.30 8.51 10.62
CA LEU A 269 -30.48 8.66 11.84
C LEU A 269 -28.99 8.86 11.54
N LYS A 270 -28.45 8.18 10.52
CA LYS A 270 -27.06 8.38 10.08
C LYS A 270 -26.85 9.75 9.44
N ASP A 271 -27.80 10.23 8.65
CA ASP A 271 -27.69 11.51 7.98
C ASP A 271 -27.83 12.67 8.97
N MET A 272 -28.71 12.56 9.96
CA MET A 272 -28.76 13.50 11.09
C MET A 272 -27.48 13.50 11.92
N LEU A 273 -26.91 12.31 12.16
CA LEU A 273 -25.63 12.18 12.84
C LEU A 273 -24.48 12.79 12.02
N LYS A 274 -24.48 12.64 10.70
CA LYS A 274 -23.54 13.33 9.79
C LYS A 274 -23.78 14.84 9.78
N GLU A 275 -25.01 15.31 9.87
CA GLU A 275 -25.31 16.74 9.85
C GLU A 275 -24.85 17.43 11.15
N LEU A 276 -25.07 16.79 12.30
CA LEU A 276 -24.57 17.24 13.60
C LEU A 276 -23.06 17.07 13.74
N ASN A 277 -22.50 16.11 13.03
CA ASN A 277 -21.09 15.79 13.07
C ASN A 277 -20.64 15.39 11.65
N PRO A 278 -20.21 16.36 10.81
CA PRO A 278 -19.83 16.14 9.39
C PRO A 278 -18.80 15.04 9.13
N ASN A 279 -18.15 14.54 10.18
CA ASN A 279 -17.16 13.47 10.15
C ASN A 279 -17.72 12.10 10.63
N ALA A 280 -19.00 12.00 11.02
CA ALA A 280 -19.56 10.81 11.67
C ALA A 280 -19.75 9.58 10.79
N GLY A 281 -19.75 9.74 9.46
CA GLY A 281 -19.70 8.61 8.52
C GLY A 281 -18.37 7.84 8.58
N GLU A 282 -17.28 8.50 8.98
CA GLU A 282 -15.95 7.90 9.16
C GLU A 282 -15.67 7.49 10.62
N ILE A 283 -16.40 8.03 11.62
CA ILE A 283 -16.12 7.82 13.04
C ILE A 283 -16.54 6.42 13.56
N SER A 284 -17.43 5.67 12.90
CA SER A 284 -17.84 4.34 13.40
C SER A 284 -16.73 3.27 13.27
N SER A 285 -15.98 3.24 12.17
CA SER A 285 -14.79 2.40 12.03
C SER A 285 -13.58 3.02 12.72
N ARG A 286 -13.37 4.33 12.50
CA ARG A 286 -12.19 5.03 12.96
C ARG A 286 -12.19 5.30 14.46
N GLY A 287 -13.29 5.75 15.04
CA GLY A 287 -13.42 5.97 16.48
C GLY A 287 -13.29 4.66 17.28
N ALA A 288 -13.78 3.55 16.73
CA ALA A 288 -13.56 2.22 17.30
C ALA A 288 -12.08 1.80 17.25
N LEU A 289 -11.40 2.08 16.15
CA LEU A 289 -9.96 1.83 16.01
C LEU A 289 -9.13 2.72 16.95
N ILE A 290 -9.44 4.02 17.04
CA ILE A 290 -8.80 4.97 17.96
C ILE A 290 -8.99 4.51 19.40
N SER A 291 -10.22 4.14 19.77
CA SER A 291 -10.53 3.62 21.11
C SER A 291 -9.82 2.30 21.40
N ALA A 292 -9.64 1.43 20.40
CA ALA A 292 -8.94 0.17 20.54
C ALA A 292 -7.42 0.36 20.68
N VAL A 293 -6.82 1.31 19.95
CA VAL A 293 -5.41 1.68 20.12
C VAL A 293 -5.20 2.31 21.49
N PHE A 294 -6.05 3.28 21.88
CA PHE A 294 -5.98 3.92 23.18
C PHE A 294 -5.99 2.91 24.32
N LYS A 295 -6.96 1.98 24.32
CA LYS A 295 -7.05 0.91 25.33
C LYS A 295 -5.92 -0.10 25.30
N ALA A 296 -5.27 -0.27 24.15
CA ALA A 296 -4.11 -1.15 24.06
C ALA A 296 -2.84 -0.48 24.63
N CYS A 297 -2.78 0.85 24.58
CA CYS A 297 -1.71 1.65 25.18
C CYS A 297 -1.93 1.93 26.67
N ASP A 298 -3.17 2.13 27.11
CA ASP A 298 -3.57 2.34 28.52
C ASP A 298 -3.41 1.02 29.31
N GLN A 299 -2.20 0.79 29.80
CA GLN A 299 -1.79 -0.46 30.42
C GLN A 299 -2.25 -0.56 31.87
N ASP A 300 -2.32 0.58 32.57
CA ASP A 300 -2.79 0.63 33.96
C ASP A 300 -4.31 0.84 34.09
N GLY A 301 -4.98 1.22 32.99
CA GLY A 301 -6.43 1.31 32.90
C GLY A 301 -7.00 2.53 33.60
N ASP A 302 -6.22 3.61 33.71
CA ASP A 302 -6.63 4.86 34.36
C ASP A 302 -7.39 5.84 33.43
N ASP A 303 -7.71 5.38 32.21
CA ASP A 303 -8.34 6.14 31.13
C ASP A 303 -7.48 7.32 30.61
N LYS A 304 -6.16 7.29 30.85
CA LYS A 304 -5.20 8.28 30.39
C LYS A 304 -3.90 7.61 29.93
N LEU A 305 -3.21 8.22 28.96
CA LEU A 305 -1.93 7.72 28.49
C LEU A 305 -0.79 8.51 29.13
N SER A 306 -0.04 7.85 29.98
CA SER A 306 1.19 8.37 30.57
C SER A 306 2.32 8.49 29.53
N ASN A 307 3.45 9.10 29.92
CA ASN A 307 4.64 9.20 29.07
C ASN A 307 5.10 7.84 28.54
N SER A 308 5.08 6.81 29.40
CA SER A 308 5.52 5.46 29.06
C SER A 308 4.53 4.75 28.14
N GLU A 309 3.23 4.92 28.37
CA GLU A 309 2.19 4.26 27.55
C GLU A 309 2.08 4.90 26.17
N MET A 310 2.25 6.22 26.12
CA MET A 310 2.27 6.94 24.86
C MET A 310 3.54 6.66 24.04
N ARG A 311 4.60 6.13 24.67
CA ARG A 311 5.82 5.67 23.98
C ARG A 311 5.56 4.47 23.09
N GLU A 312 4.73 3.53 23.55
CA GLU A 312 4.35 2.34 22.78
C GLU A 312 3.61 2.73 21.49
N PHE A 313 2.70 3.71 21.60
CA PHE A 313 2.06 4.30 20.44
C PHE A 313 3.06 4.97 19.50
N ALA A 314 3.99 5.75 20.04
CA ALA A 314 4.98 6.47 19.26
C ALA A 314 5.88 5.54 18.44
N GLY A 315 6.33 4.43 19.04
CA GLY A 315 7.06 3.38 18.34
C GLY A 315 6.29 2.81 17.15
N CYS A 316 4.97 2.62 17.30
CA CYS A 316 4.12 2.16 16.20
C CYS A 316 3.93 3.21 15.09
N THR A 317 4.06 4.51 15.43
CA THR A 317 4.06 5.60 14.43
C THR A 317 5.44 5.86 13.81
N GLY A 318 6.46 5.08 14.19
CA GLY A 318 7.82 5.17 13.64
C GLY A 318 8.75 6.12 14.38
N PHE A 319 8.45 6.47 15.63
CA PHE A 319 9.39 7.21 16.48
C PHE A 319 10.51 6.27 16.96
N ASP A 320 11.76 6.57 16.60
CA ASP A 320 12.96 5.78 16.88
C ASP A 320 13.98 6.50 17.79
N GLY A 321 13.64 7.69 18.29
CA GLY A 321 14.48 8.46 19.21
C GLY A 321 14.68 7.78 20.57
N ASP A 322 15.68 8.20 21.35
CA ASP A 322 15.90 7.68 22.70
C ASP A 322 14.85 8.19 23.73
N GLU A 323 14.93 7.73 24.98
CA GLU A 323 14.02 8.15 26.06
C GLU A 323 14.03 9.66 26.33
N GLU A 324 15.18 10.30 26.15
CA GLU A 324 15.35 11.73 26.38
C GLU A 324 14.71 12.56 25.26
N ALA A 325 14.83 12.10 24.01
CA ALA A 325 14.12 12.64 22.87
C ALA A 325 12.61 12.45 23.03
N TRP A 326 12.16 11.26 23.42
CA TRP A 326 10.74 10.98 23.63
C TRP A 326 10.13 11.84 24.73
N THR A 327 10.80 11.99 25.87
CA THR A 327 10.29 12.80 26.98
C THR A 327 10.00 14.24 26.55
N LYS A 328 10.85 14.80 25.66
CA LYS A 328 10.64 16.13 25.08
C LYS A 328 9.45 16.15 24.13
N GLU A 329 9.31 15.16 23.26
CA GLU A 329 8.18 15.03 22.34
C GLU A 329 6.85 14.87 23.07
N TYR A 330 6.77 13.96 24.05
CA TYR A 330 5.59 13.78 24.88
C TYR A 330 5.19 15.08 25.60
N THR A 331 6.16 15.84 26.13
CA THR A 331 5.89 17.14 26.76
C THR A 331 5.27 18.14 25.77
N MET A 332 5.71 18.12 24.50
CA MET A 332 5.11 18.95 23.45
C MET A 332 3.70 18.50 23.11
N LEU A 333 3.45 17.19 22.98
CA LEU A 333 2.11 16.64 22.73
C LEU A 333 1.12 17.00 23.85
N CYS A 334 1.55 16.90 25.10
CA CYS A 334 0.75 17.33 26.25
C CYS A 334 0.44 18.84 26.20
N SER A 335 1.42 19.67 25.84
CA SER A 335 1.22 21.12 25.68
C SER A 335 0.20 21.45 24.59
N GLU A 336 0.23 20.74 23.46
CA GLU A 336 -0.71 20.92 22.35
C GLU A 336 -2.12 20.41 22.66
N ALA A 337 -2.20 19.30 23.41
CA ALA A 337 -3.44 18.79 23.98
C ALA A 337 -3.99 19.69 25.11
N LYS A 338 -3.17 20.64 25.61
CA LYS A 338 -3.44 21.48 26.78
C LYS A 338 -3.64 20.68 28.08
N VAL A 339 -2.86 19.62 28.23
CA VAL A 339 -2.84 18.75 29.41
C VAL A 339 -1.46 18.81 30.08
N ALA A 340 -1.41 18.68 31.39
CA ALA A 340 -0.14 18.62 32.10
C ALA A 340 0.54 17.26 31.85
N PRO A 341 1.87 17.18 31.64
CA PRO A 341 2.53 15.90 31.32
C PRO A 341 2.33 14.79 32.37
N ASP A 342 2.18 15.18 33.64
CA ASP A 342 1.89 14.31 34.79
C ASP A 342 0.42 13.89 34.88
N GLU A 343 -0.49 14.57 34.19
CA GLU A 343 -1.91 14.22 34.17
C GLU A 343 -2.26 13.16 33.11
N GLY A 344 -1.44 12.96 32.08
CA GLY A 344 -1.67 11.97 31.01
C GLY A 344 -2.66 12.41 29.93
N ILE A 345 -2.56 11.84 28.72
CA ILE A 345 -3.42 12.20 27.58
C ILE A 345 -4.69 11.35 27.61
N ASP A 346 -5.87 11.98 27.75
CA ASP A 346 -7.16 11.28 27.73
C ASP A 346 -7.61 10.87 26.31
N LEU A 347 -8.64 10.03 26.21
CA LEU A 347 -9.17 9.54 24.93
C LEU A 347 -9.61 10.68 24.00
N LYS A 348 -10.12 11.79 24.53
CA LYS A 348 -10.61 12.93 23.73
C LYS A 348 -9.44 13.69 23.12
N ALA A 349 -8.40 13.95 23.90
CA ALA A 349 -7.15 14.56 23.46
C ALA A 349 -6.40 13.65 22.46
N PHE A 350 -6.31 12.35 22.75
CA PHE A 350 -5.72 11.37 21.85
C PHE A 350 -6.48 11.28 20.52
N THR A 351 -7.82 11.22 20.56
CA THR A 351 -8.67 11.25 19.36
C THR A 351 -8.41 12.49 18.53
N LYS A 352 -8.22 13.65 19.17
CA LYS A 352 -7.88 14.88 18.45
C LYS A 352 -6.51 14.76 17.80
N LEU A 353 -5.48 14.29 18.51
CA LEU A 353 -4.12 14.13 18.00
C LEU A 353 -4.05 13.23 16.76
N VAL A 354 -4.70 12.06 16.81
CA VAL A 354 -4.66 11.07 15.71
C VAL A 354 -5.55 11.43 14.52
N ASN A 355 -6.44 12.41 14.70
CA ASN A 355 -7.25 13.03 13.64
C ASN A 355 -6.70 14.37 13.18
N ASP A 356 -5.63 14.87 13.81
CA ASP A 356 -5.10 16.18 13.50
C ASP A 356 -4.28 16.11 12.21
N THR A 357 -4.88 16.58 11.12
CA THR A 357 -4.26 16.69 9.79
C THR A 357 -3.38 17.93 9.65
N SER A 358 -3.22 18.74 10.71
CA SER A 358 -2.40 19.94 10.69
C SER A 358 -0.91 19.63 10.75
N GLU A 359 -0.08 20.66 10.57
CA GLU A 359 1.37 20.57 10.49
C GLU A 359 2.03 19.97 11.76
N ARG A 360 1.33 19.98 12.90
CA ARG A 360 1.79 19.46 14.21
C ARG A 360 1.08 18.19 14.67
N GLY A 361 0.05 17.77 13.95
CA GLY A 361 -0.76 16.60 14.30
C GLY A 361 -0.12 15.25 13.95
N ILE A 362 -0.64 14.18 14.55
CA ILE A 362 -0.20 12.79 14.31
C ILE A 362 -1.30 12.04 13.54
N TYR A 363 -1.70 12.57 12.38
CA TYR A 363 -2.76 11.93 11.59
C TYR A 363 -2.41 10.48 11.23
N CYS A 364 -3.18 9.53 11.75
CA CYS A 364 -3.07 8.11 11.41
C CYS A 364 -4.25 7.71 10.53
N ARG A 365 -4.05 7.01 9.41
CA ARG A 365 -5.12 6.43 8.59
C ARG A 365 -5.75 5.21 9.29
N ASP A 366 -6.96 4.84 8.88
CA ASP A 366 -7.67 3.68 9.48
C ASP A 366 -6.87 2.38 9.36
N VAL A 367 -6.18 2.16 8.24
CA VAL A 367 -5.30 1.00 8.05
C VAL A 367 -4.11 0.99 9.02
N GLU A 368 -3.61 2.17 9.40
CA GLU A 368 -2.49 2.33 10.34
C GLU A 368 -2.97 2.03 11.76
N LEU A 369 -4.12 2.60 12.16
CA LEU A 369 -4.74 2.31 13.45
C LEU A 369 -5.10 0.81 13.58
N ALA A 370 -5.64 0.19 12.53
CA ALA A 370 -5.94 -1.25 12.53
C ALA A 370 -4.68 -2.11 12.64
N THR A 371 -3.55 -1.66 12.07
CA THR A 371 -2.25 -2.33 12.20
C THR A 371 -1.71 -2.19 13.63
N MET A 372 -1.81 -1.00 14.23
CA MET A 372 -1.40 -0.72 15.62
C MET A 372 -2.17 -1.59 16.62
N VAL A 373 -3.49 -1.74 16.45
CA VAL A 373 -4.30 -2.63 17.30
C VAL A 373 -3.78 -4.07 17.28
N ARG A 374 -3.34 -4.57 16.11
CA ARG A 374 -2.80 -5.94 16.01
C ARG A 374 -1.42 -6.05 16.68
N GLN A 375 -0.58 -5.03 16.55
CA GLN A 375 0.76 -5.01 17.12
C GLN A 375 0.74 -4.88 18.65
N LEU A 376 0.01 -3.90 19.18
CA LEU A 376 -0.08 -3.65 20.62
C LEU A 376 -0.75 -4.81 21.36
N ASN A 377 -1.77 -5.44 20.76
CA ASN A 377 -2.38 -6.64 21.34
C ASN A 377 -1.47 -7.89 21.25
N ALA A 378 -0.57 -7.97 20.26
CA ALA A 378 0.41 -9.06 20.17
C ALA A 378 1.53 -8.89 21.19
N SER A 379 1.98 -7.66 21.44
CA SER A 379 2.93 -7.32 22.50
C SER A 379 2.38 -7.67 23.89
N ASN A 380 1.09 -7.42 24.14
CA ASN A 380 0.41 -7.81 25.38
C ASN A 380 0.27 -9.34 25.58
N PHE A 381 0.46 -10.15 24.54
CA PHE A 381 0.39 -11.62 24.64
C PHE A 381 1.74 -12.30 24.92
N LEU A 382 2.86 -11.58 24.73
CA LEU A 382 4.23 -12.08 24.97
C LEU A 382 4.89 -11.44 26.20
N GLY A 383 4.29 -10.42 26.80
CA GLY A 383 4.79 -9.71 27.99
C GLY A 383 4.50 -10.43 29.30
N GLY A 384 5.20 -11.53 29.57
CA GLY A 384 5.11 -12.26 30.83
C GLY A 384 6.33 -13.12 31.11
N GLY A 385 7.52 -12.51 31.18
CA GLY A 385 8.72 -13.21 31.60
C GLY A 385 9.99 -12.38 31.44
N GLU A 386 10.54 -11.91 32.56
CA GLU A 386 11.91 -11.44 32.67
C GLU A 386 12.89 -12.51 32.16
N GLY A 387 13.87 -12.10 31.35
CA GLY A 387 15.00 -12.96 30.98
C GLY A 387 15.68 -12.49 29.70
N GLY A 388 16.83 -11.82 29.86
CA GLY A 388 17.64 -11.32 28.75
C GLY A 388 18.14 -12.42 27.79
N GLY A 389 18.35 -12.01 26.55
CA GLY A 389 18.99 -12.81 25.52
C GLY A 389 19.04 -12.06 24.20
N GLU A 390 20.25 -11.62 23.84
CA GLU A 390 20.60 -11.16 22.49
C GLU A 390 20.20 -12.20 21.44
N GLY A 391 19.57 -11.75 20.35
CA GLY A 391 19.21 -12.60 19.23
C GLY A 391 18.51 -11.81 18.14
N GLY A 392 19.30 -11.34 17.17
CA GLY A 392 18.80 -10.67 15.97
C GLY A 392 17.80 -11.54 15.19
N GLY A 393 16.70 -10.92 14.77
CA GLY A 393 15.63 -11.60 14.06
C GLY A 393 14.65 -10.61 13.44
N LYS A 394 14.98 -10.15 12.24
CA LYS A 394 14.07 -9.90 11.10
C LYS A 394 12.61 -9.59 11.46
N LEU A 395 12.29 -8.30 11.62
CA LEU A 395 10.93 -7.78 11.52
C LEU A 395 10.93 -6.57 10.59
N SER A 396 10.70 -6.83 9.30
CA SER A 396 10.28 -5.79 8.36
C SER A 396 9.14 -6.38 7.57
N LEU A 397 7.95 -5.81 7.77
CA LEU A 397 6.85 -5.69 6.82
C LEU A 397 5.75 -4.85 7.50
N THR A 398 5.98 -3.54 7.65
CA THR A 398 4.90 -2.56 7.83
C THR A 398 4.90 -1.60 6.65
N PRO A 399 3.73 -1.21 6.11
CA PRO A 399 3.65 -0.16 5.11
C PRO A 399 3.81 1.19 5.82
N VAL A 400 5.03 1.75 5.81
CA VAL A 400 5.29 3.13 6.25
C VAL A 400 4.42 4.10 5.44
N SER A 401 3.76 5.05 6.11
CA SER A 401 2.93 6.06 5.44
C SER A 401 3.78 6.96 4.54
N ARG A 402 3.26 7.32 3.36
CA ARG A 402 3.97 8.19 2.41
C ARG A 402 4.47 9.49 3.06
N ASN A 403 3.63 10.11 3.89
CA ASN A 403 4.02 11.33 4.60
C ASN A 403 5.09 11.09 5.66
N ALA A 404 5.11 9.93 6.32
CA ALA A 404 6.19 9.55 7.22
C ALA A 404 7.51 9.40 6.44
N ILE A 405 7.50 8.72 5.29
CA ILE A 405 8.68 8.60 4.41
C ILE A 405 9.20 10.00 4.02
N ILE A 406 8.31 10.90 3.60
CA ILE A 406 8.68 12.26 3.20
C ILE A 406 9.24 13.07 4.38
N ARG A 407 8.68 12.92 5.60
CA ARG A 407 9.18 13.58 6.81
C ARG A 407 10.56 13.05 7.22
N THR A 408 10.79 11.75 7.13
CA THR A 408 12.11 11.17 7.39
C THR A 408 13.15 11.68 6.39
N ILE A 409 12.80 11.70 5.10
CA ILE A 409 13.66 12.30 4.05
C ILE A 409 13.98 13.76 4.39
N PHE A 410 12.99 14.56 4.80
CA PHE A 410 13.19 15.95 5.20
C PHE A 410 14.24 16.05 6.33
N HIS A 411 14.08 15.27 7.39
CA HIS A 411 15.00 15.29 8.53
C HIS A 411 16.42 14.80 8.19
N LEU A 412 16.56 13.91 7.20
CA LEU A 412 17.88 13.49 6.71
C LEU A 412 18.57 14.57 5.88
N CYS A 413 17.78 15.42 5.21
CA CYS A 413 18.27 16.54 4.40
C CYS A 413 18.53 17.81 5.24
N ASP A 414 17.80 18.04 6.33
CA ASP A 414 17.96 19.18 7.25
C ASP A 414 19.24 18.99 8.08
N LYS A 415 20.37 19.48 7.56
CA LYS A 415 21.70 19.21 8.14
C LYS A 415 21.99 20.09 9.33
N ASP A 416 21.47 21.31 9.34
CA ASP A 416 21.67 22.24 10.44
C ASP A 416 20.56 22.15 11.53
N GLY A 417 19.49 21.38 11.27
CA GLY A 417 18.40 21.13 12.21
C GLY A 417 17.51 22.34 12.43
N ASN A 418 17.55 23.33 11.54
CA ASN A 418 16.81 24.58 11.66
C ASN A 418 15.33 24.43 11.26
N LYS A 419 14.91 23.22 10.83
CA LYS A 419 13.56 22.87 10.37
C LYS A 419 13.16 23.52 9.04
N LEU A 420 14.13 23.93 8.23
CA LEU A 420 13.97 24.56 6.92
C LEU A 420 15.05 24.06 5.97
N LEU A 421 14.67 23.39 4.89
CA LEU A 421 15.64 22.98 3.86
C LEU A 421 16.05 24.19 3.04
N ASN A 422 17.29 24.63 3.20
CA ASN A 422 17.90 25.63 2.32
C ASN A 422 18.27 25.03 0.94
N GLU A 423 18.77 25.86 0.02
CA GLU A 423 19.13 25.42 -1.34
C GLU A 423 20.11 24.24 -1.35
N GLN A 424 21.10 24.25 -0.44
CA GLN A 424 22.15 23.23 -0.37
C GLN A 424 21.64 21.93 0.25
N GLU A 425 20.77 22.01 1.25
CA GLU A 425 20.15 20.85 1.92
C GLU A 425 19.15 20.15 0.99
N MET A 426 18.30 20.94 0.31
CA MET A 426 17.34 20.44 -0.67
C MET A 426 18.05 19.83 -1.90
N ARG A 427 19.28 20.27 -2.22
CA ARG A 427 20.09 19.68 -3.29
C ARG A 427 20.44 18.23 -3.01
N GLY A 428 20.70 17.88 -1.75
CA GLY A 428 20.98 16.49 -1.35
C GLY A 428 19.85 15.57 -1.76
N PHE A 429 18.61 15.94 -1.43
CA PHE A 429 17.42 15.22 -1.90
C PHE A 429 17.37 15.16 -3.44
N ALA A 430 17.55 16.28 -4.12
CA ALA A 430 17.41 16.35 -5.58
C ALA A 430 18.41 15.44 -6.31
N MET A 431 19.67 15.39 -5.87
CA MET A 431 20.68 14.51 -6.47
C MET A 431 20.35 13.03 -6.25
N THR A 432 19.93 12.67 -5.04
CA THR A 432 19.48 11.30 -4.72
C THR A 432 18.24 10.91 -5.52
N ALA A 433 17.34 11.86 -5.76
CA ALA A 433 16.14 11.72 -6.58
C ALA A 433 16.42 11.71 -8.10
N GLY A 434 17.69 11.79 -8.53
CA GLY A 434 18.08 11.64 -9.94
C GLY A 434 18.42 12.95 -10.67
N PHE A 435 18.42 14.11 -10.01
CA PHE A 435 18.88 15.36 -10.63
C PHE A 435 20.38 15.31 -10.93
N ARG A 436 20.78 15.69 -12.16
CA ARG A 436 22.17 15.66 -12.64
C ARG A 436 22.69 17.04 -13.08
N GLY A 437 21.93 18.11 -12.83
CA GLY A 437 22.32 19.46 -13.21
C GLY A 437 23.39 20.07 -12.30
N SER A 438 24.05 21.10 -12.83
CA SER A 438 25.02 21.94 -12.09
C SER A 438 24.37 22.70 -10.93
N GLU A 439 25.19 23.25 -10.03
CA GLU A 439 24.72 24.10 -8.92
C GLU A 439 23.91 25.30 -9.42
N GLN A 440 24.32 25.91 -10.54
CA GLN A 440 23.62 27.05 -11.12
C GLN A 440 22.28 26.66 -11.74
N GLU A 441 22.14 25.43 -12.23
CA GLU A 441 20.86 24.88 -12.70
C GLU A 441 19.95 24.55 -11.53
N TRP A 442 20.50 23.93 -10.48
CA TRP A 442 19.76 23.65 -9.26
C TRP A 442 19.25 24.92 -8.59
N ALA A 443 20.05 25.98 -8.49
CA ALA A 443 19.64 27.27 -7.92
C ALA A 443 18.41 27.87 -8.62
N LYS A 444 18.26 27.61 -9.94
CA LYS A 444 17.08 28.04 -10.70
C LYS A 444 15.88 27.15 -10.39
N GLU A 445 16.06 25.83 -10.39
CA GLU A 445 15.00 24.87 -10.07
C GLU A 445 14.48 25.05 -8.65
N TYR A 446 15.37 25.24 -7.68
CA TYR A 446 15.03 25.50 -6.30
C TYR A 446 14.14 26.75 -6.13
N ARG A 447 14.44 27.84 -6.87
CA ARG A 447 13.56 29.02 -6.89
C ARG A 447 12.17 28.72 -7.46
N PHE A 448 12.08 27.90 -8.50
CA PHE A 448 10.79 27.46 -9.05
C PHE A 448 10.01 26.60 -8.06
N VAL A 449 10.69 25.68 -7.37
CA VAL A 449 10.11 24.88 -6.29
C VAL A 449 9.54 25.77 -5.19
N CYS A 450 10.32 26.72 -4.67
CA CYS A 450 9.86 27.67 -3.65
C CYS A 450 8.67 28.51 -4.12
N MET A 451 8.67 29.01 -5.37
CA MET A 451 7.55 29.77 -5.94
C MET A 451 6.25 28.96 -5.98
N ARG A 452 6.31 27.67 -6.36
CA ARG A 452 5.13 26.81 -6.49
C ARG A 452 4.44 26.53 -5.15
N VAL A 453 5.22 26.43 -4.07
CA VAL A 453 4.69 26.23 -2.71
C VAL A 453 4.64 27.52 -1.88
N ARG A 454 4.78 28.69 -2.54
CA ARG A 454 4.74 30.02 -1.91
C ARG A 454 5.70 30.16 -0.72
N SER A 455 6.86 29.51 -0.79
CA SER A 455 7.94 29.64 0.18
C SER A 455 8.95 30.70 -0.25
N ASP A 456 9.59 31.35 0.73
CA ASP A 456 10.69 32.28 0.49
C ASP A 456 11.99 31.49 0.27
N ALA A 457 12.54 31.57 -0.95
CA ALA A 457 13.76 30.85 -1.31
C ALA A 457 14.97 31.22 -0.44
N ALA A 458 14.99 32.43 0.14
CA ALA A 458 16.05 32.85 1.05
C ALA A 458 15.92 32.26 2.47
N LYS A 459 14.72 31.77 2.84
CA LYS A 459 14.45 31.19 4.16
C LYS A 459 14.48 29.67 4.16
N GLY A 460 14.15 29.03 3.04
CA GLY A 460 14.11 27.57 2.95
C GLY A 460 12.71 27.01 2.72
N VAL A 461 12.63 25.71 2.55
CA VAL A 461 11.39 24.94 2.42
C VAL A 461 11.14 24.24 3.75
N ASN A 462 10.00 24.52 4.38
CA ASN A 462 9.60 23.84 5.62
C ASN A 462 9.01 22.44 5.33
N PRO A 463 8.78 21.58 6.34
CA PRO A 463 8.28 20.22 6.12
C PRO A 463 6.94 20.15 5.37
N ALA A 464 6.02 21.08 5.64
CA ALA A 464 4.70 21.12 5.00
C ALA A 464 4.81 21.46 3.50
N ASN A 465 5.64 22.45 3.18
CA ASN A 465 5.95 22.84 1.81
C ASN A 465 6.69 21.71 1.09
N PHE A 466 7.62 21.01 1.75
CA PHE A 466 8.31 19.86 1.17
C PHE A 466 7.34 18.71 0.83
N ILE A 467 6.40 18.38 1.72
CA ILE A 467 5.33 17.41 1.42
C ILE A 467 4.51 17.83 0.20
N GLN A 468 4.13 19.11 0.10
CA GLN A 468 3.43 19.62 -1.09
C GLN A 468 4.29 19.53 -2.35
N VAL A 469 5.59 19.83 -2.26
CA VAL A 469 6.52 19.74 -3.38
C VAL A 469 6.54 18.33 -3.96
N ILE A 470 6.60 17.31 -3.09
CA ILE A 470 6.66 15.90 -3.47
C ILE A 470 5.29 15.37 -3.94
N ASN A 471 4.21 15.68 -3.22
CA ASN A 471 2.86 15.16 -3.54
C ASN A 471 2.25 15.82 -4.77
N ASN A 472 2.48 17.12 -4.99
CA ASN A 472 1.92 17.84 -6.14
C ASN A 472 2.79 17.71 -7.39
N GLY A 473 3.87 16.91 -7.34
CA GLY A 473 4.78 16.72 -8.46
C GLY A 473 5.62 17.95 -8.81
N SER A 474 5.74 18.91 -7.89
CA SER A 474 6.36 20.22 -8.18
C SER A 474 7.87 20.14 -8.34
N ALA A 475 8.51 19.11 -7.78
CA ALA A 475 9.92 18.76 -7.98
C ALA A 475 10.08 17.33 -8.56
N GLY A 476 9.15 16.89 -9.41
CA GLY A 476 9.08 15.51 -9.91
C GLY A 476 7.96 14.70 -9.25
N ARG A 477 7.44 13.68 -9.94
CA ARG A 477 6.43 12.76 -9.40
C ARG A 477 7.13 11.52 -8.89
N TYR A 478 6.89 11.18 -7.63
CA TYR A 478 7.53 10.04 -6.97
C TYR A 478 6.45 9.09 -6.46
N SER A 479 6.56 7.81 -6.78
CA SER A 479 5.81 6.71 -6.18
C SER A 479 6.35 6.39 -4.77
N ASP A 480 5.57 5.65 -3.98
CA ASP A 480 6.03 5.24 -2.64
C ASP A 480 7.29 4.34 -2.68
N PRO A 481 7.44 3.40 -3.64
CA PRO A 481 8.69 2.67 -3.83
C PRO A 481 9.89 3.59 -4.12
N GLU A 482 9.75 4.57 -5.01
CA GLU A 482 10.83 5.51 -5.34
C GLU A 482 11.23 6.37 -4.13
N LEU A 483 10.26 6.81 -3.31
CA LEU A 483 10.56 7.54 -2.08
C LEU A 483 11.27 6.66 -1.04
N LYS A 484 10.91 5.38 -0.92
CA LYS A 484 11.61 4.44 -0.04
C LYS A 484 13.06 4.22 -0.48
N GLN A 485 13.30 4.11 -1.79
CA GLN A 485 14.66 4.02 -2.32
C GLN A 485 15.48 5.28 -2.05
N ILE A 486 14.88 6.47 -2.21
CA ILE A 486 15.53 7.75 -1.86
C ILE A 486 15.85 7.81 -0.37
N LEU A 487 14.91 7.40 0.48
CA LEU A 487 15.08 7.33 1.93
C LEU A 487 16.27 6.43 2.30
N GLU A 488 16.31 5.21 1.78
CA GLU A 488 17.38 4.25 2.04
C GLU A 488 18.75 4.80 1.60
N LYS A 489 18.83 5.45 0.43
CA LYS A 489 20.06 6.11 -0.06
C LYS A 489 20.52 7.24 0.87
N LEU A 490 19.60 8.05 1.41
CA LEU A 490 19.92 9.15 2.33
C LEU A 490 20.33 8.64 3.72
N GLU A 491 19.71 7.57 4.23
CA GLU A 491 20.08 6.92 5.49
C GLU A 491 21.49 6.32 5.40
N LEU A 492 21.79 5.64 4.29
CA LEU A 492 23.13 5.12 4.00
C LEU A 492 24.16 6.24 3.94
N GLN A 493 23.86 7.35 3.27
CA GLN A 493 24.76 8.50 3.21
C GLN A 493 25.03 9.09 4.60
N LYS A 494 23.97 9.24 5.42
CA LYS A 494 24.11 9.71 6.81
C LYS A 494 24.95 8.75 7.66
N ALA A 495 24.76 7.44 7.52
CA ALA A 495 25.54 6.41 8.23
C ALA A 495 27.03 6.42 7.83
N LEU A 496 27.35 6.75 6.58
CA LEU A 496 28.71 6.93 6.09
C LEU A 496 29.35 8.22 6.62
N ASP A 497 28.62 9.34 6.60
CA ASP A 497 29.09 10.67 7.03
C ASP A 497 29.35 10.74 8.54
N SER A 498 28.55 10.02 9.34
CA SER A 498 28.67 9.92 10.80
C SER A 498 29.75 8.95 11.28
N GLY A 499 30.40 8.22 10.37
CA GLY A 499 31.47 7.27 10.70
C GLY A 499 31.02 6.05 11.53
N ALA A 500 29.71 5.87 11.76
CA ALA A 500 29.12 4.88 12.64
C ALA A 500 28.84 3.52 11.96
N SER A 501 29.10 3.38 10.67
CA SER A 501 28.71 2.19 9.90
C SER A 501 29.72 1.05 9.97
N GLY A 502 29.23 -0.16 10.31
CA GLY A 502 29.92 -1.41 10.03
C GLY A 502 30.05 -1.69 8.52
N ARG A 503 30.92 -2.63 8.15
CA ARG A 503 31.28 -3.00 6.77
C ARG A 503 30.08 -3.32 5.87
N SER A 504 29.08 -4.05 6.38
CA SER A 504 27.87 -4.42 5.60
C SER A 504 27.07 -3.21 5.10
N SER A 505 27.03 -2.08 5.82
CA SER A 505 26.34 -0.88 5.31
C SER A 505 27.19 -0.09 4.30
N ILE A 506 28.52 -0.23 4.30
CA ILE A 506 29.38 0.29 3.22
C ILE A 506 29.16 -0.54 1.94
N ILE A 507 29.09 -1.87 2.07
CA ILE A 507 28.80 -2.78 0.95
C ILE A 507 27.41 -2.49 0.37
N ARG A 508 26.40 -2.31 1.23
CA ARG A 508 25.04 -1.93 0.81
C ARG A 508 25.02 -0.60 0.07
N ALA A 509 25.76 0.41 0.55
CA ALA A 509 25.86 1.69 -0.13
C ALA A 509 26.51 1.55 -1.52
N VAL A 510 27.59 0.76 -1.64
CA VAL A 510 28.24 0.50 -2.94
C VAL A 510 27.29 -0.21 -3.89
N PHE A 511 26.56 -1.22 -3.40
CA PHE A 511 25.54 -1.92 -4.18
C PHE A 511 24.51 -0.94 -4.77
N HIS A 512 23.91 -0.10 -3.92
CA HIS A 512 22.86 0.84 -4.34
C HIS A 512 23.37 1.97 -5.25
N ALA A 513 24.65 2.29 -5.17
CA ALA A 513 25.27 3.27 -6.05
C ALA A 513 25.61 2.66 -7.42
N CYS A 514 25.86 1.36 -7.48
CA CYS A 514 26.12 0.63 -8.72
C CYS A 514 24.85 0.10 -9.41
N ASP A 515 23.77 -0.16 -8.67
CA ASP A 515 22.44 -0.54 -9.19
C ASP A 515 21.76 0.69 -9.83
N VAL A 516 22.03 0.91 -11.11
CA VAL A 516 21.65 2.13 -11.83
C VAL A 516 20.17 2.09 -12.20
N ASP A 517 19.67 0.91 -12.59
CA ASP A 517 18.26 0.73 -12.95
C ASP A 517 17.37 0.39 -11.74
N SER A 518 17.97 0.18 -10.56
CA SER A 518 17.27 -0.03 -9.28
C SER A 518 16.37 -1.26 -9.30
N ASP A 519 16.78 -2.29 -10.04
CA ASP A 519 16.08 -3.58 -10.14
C ASP A 519 16.43 -4.54 -8.99
N GLY A 520 17.41 -4.18 -8.14
CA GLY A 520 17.87 -4.96 -7.01
C GLY A 520 18.95 -5.99 -7.35
N TYR A 521 19.50 -5.94 -8.57
CA TYR A 521 20.57 -6.79 -9.07
C TYR A 521 21.64 -5.97 -9.79
N LEU A 522 22.90 -6.38 -9.72
CA LEU A 522 23.98 -5.77 -10.49
C LEU A 522 24.20 -6.55 -11.78
N ASN A 523 23.75 -5.98 -12.88
CA ASN A 523 24.00 -6.54 -14.20
C ASN A 523 25.48 -6.39 -14.60
N ARG A 524 25.88 -7.00 -15.74
CA ARG A 524 27.28 -7.00 -16.19
C ARG A 524 27.91 -5.61 -16.30
N GLN A 525 27.12 -4.60 -16.65
CA GLN A 525 27.61 -3.24 -16.86
C GLN A 525 27.76 -2.51 -15.52
N GLU A 526 26.86 -2.74 -14.58
CA GLU A 526 26.87 -2.17 -13.24
C GLU A 526 27.97 -2.76 -12.36
N MET A 527 28.10 -4.09 -12.37
CA MET A 527 29.17 -4.79 -11.65
C MET A 527 30.58 -4.40 -12.16
N LYS A 528 30.69 -3.96 -13.42
CA LYS A 528 31.96 -3.50 -14.00
C LYS A 528 32.51 -2.27 -13.28
N ASN A 529 31.64 -1.42 -12.73
CA ASN A 529 32.05 -0.23 -11.99
C ASN A 529 32.86 -0.64 -10.76
N ILE A 530 32.39 -1.66 -10.04
CA ILE A 530 33.09 -2.24 -8.88
C ILE A 530 34.40 -2.89 -9.34
N ALA A 531 34.36 -3.80 -10.32
CA ALA A 531 35.53 -4.56 -10.76
C ALA A 531 36.69 -3.68 -11.26
N THR A 532 36.37 -2.57 -11.94
CA THR A 532 37.39 -1.62 -12.40
C THR A 532 38.13 -0.97 -11.23
N HIS A 533 37.43 -0.69 -10.13
CA HIS A 533 38.02 -0.12 -8.92
C HIS A 533 38.80 -1.13 -8.08
N VAL A 534 38.42 -2.41 -8.09
CA VAL A 534 39.20 -3.51 -7.50
C VAL A 534 40.47 -3.81 -8.30
N GLY A 535 40.60 -3.22 -9.50
CA GLY A 535 41.83 -3.25 -10.29
C GLY A 535 41.79 -4.19 -11.49
N PHE A 536 40.60 -4.63 -11.92
CA PHE A 536 40.45 -5.36 -13.18
C PHE A 536 40.86 -4.49 -14.37
N LYS A 537 41.81 -4.97 -15.18
CA LYS A 537 42.34 -4.26 -16.37
C LYS A 537 42.10 -5.00 -17.69
N GLY A 538 41.26 -6.03 -17.67
CA GLY A 538 40.96 -6.83 -18.85
C GLY A 538 40.09 -6.09 -19.88
N SER A 539 40.11 -6.60 -21.10
CA SER A 539 39.23 -6.24 -22.21
C SER A 539 37.75 -6.49 -21.89
N PRO A 540 36.79 -5.88 -22.62
CA PRO A 540 35.37 -6.17 -22.46
C PRO A 540 35.02 -7.66 -22.60
N GLU A 541 35.74 -8.39 -23.45
CA GLU A 541 35.58 -9.82 -23.67
C GLU A 541 36.09 -10.65 -22.49
N GLU A 542 37.20 -10.24 -21.87
CA GLU A 542 37.70 -10.85 -20.64
C GLU A 542 36.73 -10.56 -19.48
N TRP A 543 36.23 -9.34 -19.36
CA TRP A 543 35.20 -9.00 -18.36
C TRP A 543 33.92 -9.82 -18.51
N ALA A 544 33.49 -10.10 -19.76
CA ALA A 544 32.31 -10.94 -20.00
C ALA A 544 32.48 -12.35 -19.42
N LYS A 545 33.69 -12.91 -19.53
CA LYS A 545 34.01 -14.24 -19.03
C LYS A 545 34.12 -14.25 -17.51
N GLU A 546 34.78 -13.25 -16.93
CA GLU A 546 34.89 -13.12 -15.47
C GLU A 546 33.53 -12.92 -14.82
N TYR A 547 32.68 -12.05 -15.38
CA TYR A 547 31.32 -11.85 -14.87
C TYR A 547 30.49 -13.12 -14.93
N LEU A 548 30.54 -13.85 -16.05
CA LEU A 548 29.86 -15.13 -16.18
C LEU A 548 30.38 -16.17 -15.18
N GLY A 549 31.70 -16.21 -14.95
CA GLY A 549 32.33 -17.06 -13.94
C GLY A 549 31.82 -16.74 -12.53
N MET A 550 31.82 -15.46 -12.14
CA MET A 550 31.30 -15.02 -10.84
C MET A 550 29.83 -15.40 -10.63
N CYS A 551 28.99 -15.24 -11.66
CA CYS A 551 27.59 -15.65 -11.57
C CYS A 551 27.44 -17.16 -11.36
N ILE A 552 28.21 -17.98 -12.11
CA ILE A 552 28.15 -19.45 -12.00
C ILE A 552 28.66 -19.92 -10.63
N ASP A 553 29.80 -19.40 -10.18
CA ASP A 553 30.46 -19.84 -8.96
C ASP A 553 29.65 -19.52 -7.69
N HIS A 554 28.81 -18.47 -7.75
CA HIS A 554 27.94 -18.03 -6.66
C HIS A 554 26.46 -18.36 -6.87
N GLY A 555 26.10 -19.08 -7.94
CA GLY A 555 24.73 -19.51 -8.21
C GLY A 555 23.76 -18.39 -8.60
N ALA A 556 24.27 -17.27 -9.11
CA ALA A 556 23.48 -16.17 -9.65
C ALA A 556 23.14 -16.40 -11.14
N ASP A 557 21.98 -15.90 -11.59
CA ASP A 557 21.60 -15.92 -13.00
C ASP A 557 22.30 -14.77 -13.75
N PRO A 558 23.17 -15.03 -14.75
CA PRO A 558 23.87 -13.99 -15.49
C PRO A 558 22.96 -13.04 -16.29
N GLN A 559 21.69 -13.41 -16.52
CA GLN A 559 20.70 -12.55 -17.17
C GLN A 559 19.97 -11.63 -16.18
N LEU A 560 19.90 -12.02 -14.90
CA LEU A 560 19.26 -11.24 -13.85
C LEU A 560 20.27 -10.34 -13.15
N GLY A 561 21.43 -10.88 -12.78
CA GLY A 561 22.53 -10.14 -12.17
C GLY A 561 22.90 -10.62 -10.77
N ILE A 562 23.81 -9.89 -10.14
CA ILE A 562 24.36 -10.20 -8.81
C ILE A 562 23.57 -9.46 -7.74
N ASP A 563 22.97 -10.16 -6.78
CA ASP A 563 22.26 -9.53 -5.67
C ASP A 563 23.21 -9.05 -4.54
N LEU A 564 22.66 -8.35 -3.55
CA LEU A 564 23.44 -7.78 -2.44
C LEU A 564 24.18 -8.85 -1.62
N ALA A 565 23.57 -10.03 -1.42
CA ALA A 565 24.18 -11.09 -0.62
C ALA A 565 25.37 -11.71 -1.36
N VAL A 566 25.26 -11.89 -2.68
CA VAL A 566 26.35 -12.35 -3.53
C VAL A 566 27.45 -11.31 -3.63
N LEU A 567 27.12 -10.01 -3.74
CA LEU A 567 28.14 -8.95 -3.68
C LEU A 567 28.88 -8.96 -2.34
N GLU A 568 28.17 -9.08 -1.21
CA GLU A 568 28.77 -9.15 0.12
C GLU A 568 29.75 -10.33 0.22
N ALA A 569 29.39 -11.51 -0.28
CA ALA A 569 30.29 -12.66 -0.34
C ALA A 569 31.51 -12.41 -1.24
N LEU A 570 31.34 -11.77 -2.41
CA LEU A 570 32.42 -11.50 -3.36
C LEU A 570 33.45 -10.51 -2.82
N VAL A 571 32.99 -9.44 -2.17
CA VAL A 571 33.89 -8.40 -1.63
C VAL A 571 34.53 -8.79 -0.30
N GLU A 572 34.08 -9.89 0.31
CA GLU A 572 34.69 -10.52 1.49
C GLU A 572 35.62 -11.69 1.13
N ASP A 573 35.55 -12.23 -0.09
CA ASP A 573 36.40 -13.32 -0.51
C ASP A 573 37.85 -12.86 -0.78
N SER A 574 38.75 -13.26 0.12
CA SER A 574 40.19 -12.99 0.07
C SER A 574 41.02 -14.10 -0.60
N SER A 575 40.36 -15.03 -1.29
CA SER A 575 41.02 -16.06 -2.11
C SER A 575 41.71 -15.46 -3.35
N GLU A 576 42.58 -16.24 -4.00
CA GLU A 576 43.23 -15.81 -5.26
C GLU A 576 42.24 -15.60 -6.43
N SER A 577 41.03 -16.14 -6.32
CA SER A 577 39.90 -15.93 -7.23
C SER A 577 38.85 -14.94 -6.71
N GLY A 578 39.03 -14.43 -5.49
CA GLY A 578 38.09 -13.55 -4.80
C GLY A 578 38.21 -12.09 -5.19
N CYS A 579 37.19 -11.29 -4.88
CA CYS A 579 37.12 -9.86 -5.18
C CYS A 579 37.23 -9.00 -3.91
N TYR A 580 38.06 -9.40 -2.95
CA TYR A 580 38.20 -8.71 -1.67
C TYR A 580 38.42 -7.20 -1.83
N CYS A 581 37.52 -6.42 -1.21
CA CYS A 581 37.60 -4.97 -1.16
C CYS A 581 37.79 -4.51 0.29
N SER A 582 38.79 -3.68 0.59
CA SER A 582 38.85 -3.05 1.92
C SER A 582 37.75 -1.99 2.07
N ASP A 583 37.37 -1.65 3.30
CA ASP A 583 36.41 -0.55 3.57
C ASP A 583 36.86 0.77 2.94
N ARG A 584 38.19 0.96 2.79
CA ARG A 584 38.77 2.09 2.09
C ARG A 584 38.48 2.05 0.60
N ASP A 585 38.60 0.89 -0.04
CA ASP A 585 38.34 0.71 -1.48
C ASP A 585 36.85 0.92 -1.79
N LEU A 586 35.97 0.39 -0.95
CA LEU A 586 34.52 0.59 -1.06
C LEU A 586 34.12 2.07 -0.89
N ARG A 587 34.76 2.80 0.03
CA ARG A 587 34.55 4.25 0.18
C ARG A 587 35.06 5.06 -1.02
N VAL A 588 36.16 4.63 -1.65
CA VAL A 588 36.68 5.26 -2.88
C VAL A 588 35.73 5.03 -4.06
N ILE A 589 35.14 3.84 -4.16
CA ILE A 589 34.09 3.55 -5.15
C ILE A 589 32.92 4.53 -5.00
N LEU A 590 32.45 4.77 -3.78
CA LEU A 590 31.38 5.73 -3.48
C LEU A 590 31.76 7.18 -3.82
N GLN A 591 32.99 7.61 -3.53
CA GLN A 591 33.46 8.97 -3.84
C GLN A 591 33.58 9.22 -5.33
N ASN A 592 34.13 8.27 -6.10
CA ASN A 592 34.31 8.42 -7.54
C ASN A 592 32.99 8.44 -8.32
N MET A 593 31.96 7.75 -7.83
CA MET A 593 30.61 7.81 -8.40
C MET A 593 29.87 9.13 -8.10
N GLY A 594 30.40 9.96 -7.19
CA GLY A 594 29.91 11.33 -6.94
C GLY A 594 30.61 12.42 -7.78
N GLU A 595 31.76 12.13 -8.39
CA GLU A 595 32.62 13.13 -9.05
C GLU A 595 32.77 12.96 -10.58
N THR A 596 32.21 11.92 -11.19
CA THR A 596 32.47 11.60 -12.60
C THR A 596 31.34 11.99 -13.55
N ASP A 597 31.26 13.29 -13.87
CA ASP A 597 31.28 13.77 -15.27
C ASP A 597 31.38 15.31 -15.30
N GLY A 598 32.62 15.83 -15.34
CA GLY A 598 32.86 17.27 -15.31
C GLY A 598 34.20 17.76 -15.87
N ASP A 599 35.24 16.93 -15.93
CA ASP A 599 36.56 17.39 -16.37
C ASP A 599 37.32 16.36 -17.20
N VAL A 600 36.77 15.99 -18.37
CA VAL A 600 37.56 15.39 -19.47
C VAL A 600 37.22 16.05 -20.81
N VAL A 601 37.18 17.38 -20.87
CA VAL A 601 37.26 18.12 -22.15
C VAL A 601 38.06 19.42 -22.00
N LYS A 602 39.25 19.39 -21.38
CA LYS A 602 40.27 20.45 -21.57
C LYS A 602 41.69 19.90 -21.53
N ALA A 603 41.97 18.90 -22.37
CA ALA A 603 43.35 18.53 -22.68
C ALA A 603 43.45 18.06 -24.14
N GLY A 604 43.43 19.01 -25.07
CA GLY A 604 43.79 18.73 -26.45
C GLY A 604 43.31 19.79 -27.44
N ILE A 605 44.29 20.43 -28.11
CA ILE A 605 44.17 21.22 -29.35
C ILE A 605 43.67 22.65 -29.04
N GLU A 606 44.44 23.76 -29.08
CA GLU A 606 45.51 24.28 -29.96
C GLU A 606 46.43 25.20 -29.11
N GLY A 607 47.74 25.38 -29.30
CA GLY A 607 48.51 25.27 -30.53
C GLY A 607 48.59 26.58 -31.32
N ARG A 608 49.15 27.68 -30.76
CA ARG A 608 50.05 28.67 -31.43
C ARG A 608 50.00 30.06 -30.77
N GLY A 609 51.19 30.66 -30.58
CA GLY A 609 51.34 32.09 -30.85
C GLY A 609 52.02 32.97 -29.79
N SER A 610 53.35 32.97 -29.82
CA SER A 610 54.20 34.18 -29.83
C SER A 610 54.38 35.02 -28.56
N ALA A 611 55.62 34.93 -28.04
CA ALA A 611 56.55 36.03 -27.82
C ALA A 611 56.34 37.07 -26.69
N ARG A 612 57.37 37.10 -25.83
CA ARG A 612 58.27 38.24 -25.51
C ARG A 612 58.19 38.81 -24.08
N SER A 613 59.40 39.04 -23.55
CA SER A 613 59.81 39.92 -22.42
C SER A 613 59.46 39.37 -21.03
N GLU A 614 60.37 39.24 -20.05
CA GLU A 614 61.73 39.73 -19.80
C GLU A 614 62.59 38.64 -19.16
#